data_AF-A0A1A7W9F5-F1
#
_entry.id   AF-A0A1A7W9F5-F1
#
_cell.length_a   1.000
_cell.length_b   1.000
_cell.length_c   1.000
_cell.angle_alpha   90.00
_cell.angle_beta   90.00
_cell.angle_gamma   90.00
#
_symmetry.space_group_name_H-M   'P 1'
#
loop_
_entity.id
_entity.type
_entity.pdbx_description
1 polymer ?
#
loop_
_entity_poly.entity_id
_entity_poly.type
_entity_poly.pdbx_seq_one_letter_code
_entity_poly.pdbx_strand_id
1 'polypeptide(L)'
;PMALWDIILTMFYFLIFIIAVPGNSLALWAFFHQKRKSPFKVFLMNLSIADICYVLILPMRIVYHLSYSHWYFGSILCQLSGFLFYLNMY
;
A
#
# COMPACT_ATOMS: atom_id res chain seq x y z
N PRO A 1 6.35 10.54 25.10
CA PRO A 1 7.51 10.52 24.18
C PRO A 1 7.25 9.55 23.01
N MET A 2 7.39 10.00 21.76
CA MET A 2 7.29 9.11 20.59
C MET A 2 8.40 8.06 20.68
N ALA A 3 8.03 6.78 20.54
CA ALA A 3 9.00 5.70 20.63
C ALA A 3 9.88 5.69 19.37
N LEU A 4 11.15 5.30 19.51
CA LEU A 4 12.07 5.14 18.37
C LEU A 4 11.46 4.27 17.26
N TRP A 5 10.66 3.28 17.65
CA TRP A 5 9.95 2.38 16.75
C TRP A 5 8.97 3.10 15.81
N ASP A 6 8.22 4.10 16.29
CA ASP A 6 7.25 4.83 15.45
C ASP A 6 7.96 5.65 14.37
N ILE A 7 9.14 6.21 14.69
CA ILE A 7 9.98 6.95 13.73
C ILE A 7 10.52 6.01 12.66
N ILE A 8 11.04 4.83 13.06
CA ILE A 8 11.54 3.82 12.13
C ILE A 8 10.43 3.33 11.20
N LEU A 9 9.25 3.00 11.74
CA LEU A 9 8.10 2.55 10.96
C LEU A 9 7.62 3.63 9.98
N THR A 10 7.56 4.88 10.44
CA THR A 10 7.17 6.01 9.59
C THR A 10 8.13 6.18 8.41
N MET A 11 9.44 6.14 8.65
CA MET A 11 10.45 6.24 7.58
C MET A 11 10.37 5.05 6.62
N PHE A 12 10.17 3.84 7.14
CA PHE A 12 10.02 2.63 6.33
C PHE A 12 8.78 2.68 5.44
N TYR A 13 7.61 3.04 5.99
CA TYR A 13 6.38 3.20 5.23
C TYR A 13 6.47 4.32 4.19
N PHE A 14 7.13 5.42 4.52
CA PHE A 14 7.38 6.50 3.56
C PHE A 14 8.27 6.03 2.40
N LEU A 15 9.34 5.30 2.69
CA LEU A 15 10.23 4.74 1.65
C LEU A 15 9.47 3.78 0.72
N ILE A 16 8.65 2.89 1.30
CA ILE A 16 7.81 1.97 0.52
C ILE A 16 6.86 2.77 -0.37
N PHE A 17 6.20 3.80 0.17
CA PHE A 17 5.27 4.62 -0.60
C PHE A 17 5.94 5.26 -1.83
N ILE A 18 7.10 5.89 -1.65
CA ILE A 18 7.78 6.59 -2.77
C ILE A 18 8.34 5.64 -3.83
N ILE A 19 8.66 4.39 -3.49
CA ILE A 19 9.19 3.40 -4.44
C ILE A 19 8.04 2.63 -5.12
N ALA A 20 7.09 2.14 -4.33
CA ALA A 20 6.04 1.24 -4.80
C ALA A 20 4.98 1.96 -5.64
N VAL A 21 4.64 3.22 -5.32
CA VAL A 21 3.68 4.00 -6.13
C VAL A 21 4.14 4.13 -7.59
N PRO A 22 5.33 4.70 -7.89
CA PRO A 22 5.78 4.81 -9.28
C PRO A 22 6.07 3.45 -9.90
N GLY A 23 6.67 2.51 -9.16
CA GLY A 23 6.99 1.17 -9.67
C GLY A 23 5.75 0.40 -10.12
N ASN A 24 4.74 0.29 -9.26
CA ASN A 24 3.50 -0.42 -9.59
C ASN A 24 2.63 0.34 -10.59
N SER A 25 2.63 1.68 -10.57
CA SER A 25 1.91 2.48 -11.57
C SER A 25 2.50 2.28 -12.97
N LEU A 26 3.83 2.26 -13.09
CA LEU A 26 4.51 2.00 -14.35
C LEU A 26 4.28 0.58 -14.85
N ALA A 27 4.31 -0.41 -13.95
CA ALA A 27 3.99 -1.81 -14.28
C ALA A 27 2.54 -1.94 -14.78
N LEU A 28 1.59 -1.36 -14.06
CA LEU A 28 0.18 -1.36 -14.45
C LEU A 28 -0.02 -0.70 -15.82
N TRP A 29 0.63 0.44 -16.07
CA TRP A 29 0.60 1.13 -17.36
C TRP A 29 1.17 0.27 -18.49
N ALA A 30 2.33 -0.36 -18.27
CA ALA A 30 2.95 -1.25 -19.25
C ALA A 30 2.06 -2.46 -19.59
N PHE A 31 1.45 -3.09 -18.57
CA PHE A 31 0.51 -4.17 -18.79
C PHE A 31 -0.75 -3.67 -19.52
N PHE A 32 -1.25 -2.48 -19.22
CA PHE A 32 -2.42 -1.93 -19.91
C PHE A 32 -2.16 -1.75 -21.41
N HIS A 33 -0.96 -1.28 -21.78
CA HIS A 33 -0.56 -1.08 -23.18
C HIS A 33 -0.22 -2.37 -23.94
N GLN A 34 0.06 -3.48 -23.24
CA GLN A 34 0.41 -4.74 -23.88
C GLN A 34 -0.83 -5.44 -24.48
N LYS A 35 -0.89 -5.60 -25.81
CA LYS A 35 -2.08 -6.16 -26.49
C LYS A 35 -2.35 -7.65 -26.24
N ARG A 36 -1.34 -8.43 -25.87
CA ARG A 36 -1.49 -9.87 -25.60
C ARG A 36 -2.21 -10.10 -24.27
N LYS A 37 -3.31 -10.84 -24.31
CA LYS A 37 -3.99 -11.35 -23.11
C LYS A 37 -3.38 -12.70 -22.72
N SER A 38 -2.90 -12.80 -21.49
CA SER A 38 -2.39 -14.01 -20.87
C SER A 38 -2.92 -14.07 -19.44
N PRO A 39 -3.27 -15.25 -18.89
CA PRO A 39 -3.70 -15.37 -17.50
C PRO A 39 -2.65 -14.81 -16.53
N PHE A 40 -1.36 -15.01 -16.82
CA PHE A 40 -0.26 -14.43 -16.05
C PHE A 40 -0.29 -12.90 -16.04
N LYS A 41 -0.61 -12.26 -17.18
CA LYS A 41 -0.73 -10.81 -17.27
C LYS A 41 -1.91 -10.29 -16.42
N VAL A 42 -3.05 -10.97 -16.45
CA VAL A 42 -4.22 -10.59 -15.64
C VAL A 42 -3.89 -10.68 -14.15
N PHE A 43 -3.19 -11.75 -13.75
CA PHE A 43 -2.66 -11.90 -12.40
C PHE A 43 -1.75 -10.74 -12.01
N LEU A 44 -0.75 -10.40 -12.85
CA LEU A 44 0.16 -9.28 -12.57
C LEU A 44 -0.54 -7.92 -12.51
N MET A 45 -1.55 -7.68 -13.35
CA MET A 45 -2.34 -6.43 -13.27
C MET A 45 -3.10 -6.34 -11.94
N ASN A 46 -3.75 -7.43 -11.52
CA ASN A 46 -4.45 -7.47 -10.24
C ASN A 46 -3.48 -7.28 -9.06
N LEU A 47 -2.29 -7.88 -9.14
CA LEU A 47 -1.24 -7.71 -8.14
C LEU A 47 -0.79 -6.25 -8.04
N SER A 48 -0.49 -5.59 -9.17
CA SER A 48 -0.12 -4.16 -9.17
C SER A 48 -1.24 -3.27 -8.65
N ILE A 49 -2.51 -3.59 -8.92
CA ILE A 49 -3.66 -2.86 -8.37
C ILE A 49 -3.72 -3.04 -6.84
N ALA A 50 -3.56 -4.27 -6.35
CA ALA A 50 -3.55 -4.57 -4.91
C ALA A 50 -2.43 -3.82 -4.18
N ASP A 51 -1.22 -3.81 -4.77
CA ASP A 51 -0.08 -3.06 -4.24
C ASP A 51 -0.38 -1.57 -4.16
N ILE A 52 -0.89 -0.95 -5.24
CA ILE A 52 -1.26 0.48 -5.25
C ILE A 52 -2.30 0.78 -4.18
N CYS A 53 -3.33 -0.05 -4.06
CA CYS A 53 -4.34 0.08 -3.00
C CYS A 53 -3.70 0.02 -1.60
N TYR A 54 -2.77 -0.91 -1.36
CA TYR A 54 -2.08 -1.03 -0.09
C TYR A 54 -1.18 0.17 0.21
N VAL A 55 -0.36 0.63 -0.75
CA VAL A 55 0.51 1.79 -0.50
C VAL A 55 -0.28 3.08 -0.28
N LEU A 56 -1.48 3.22 -0.84
CA LEU A 56 -2.36 4.36 -0.55
C LEU A 56 -2.86 4.38 0.92
N ILE A 57 -2.86 3.25 1.61
CA ILE A 57 -3.21 3.16 3.04
C ILE A 57 -2.01 3.50 3.96
N LEU A 58 -0.77 3.33 3.49
CA LEU A 58 0.44 3.64 4.28
C LEU A 58 0.46 5.06 4.88
N PRO A 59 0.09 6.15 4.19
CA PRO A 59 0.01 7.47 4.81
C PRO A 59 -1.01 7.55 5.95
N MET A 60 -2.14 6.83 5.87
CA MET A 60 -3.09 6.73 7.00
C MET A 60 -2.46 5.98 8.19
N ARG A 61 -1.65 4.94 7.95
CA ARG A 61 -0.90 4.25 9.01
C ARG A 61 0.15 5.16 9.66
N ILE A 62 0.84 5.98 8.88
CA ILE A 62 1.78 6.98 9.41
C ILE A 62 1.04 7.94 10.36
N VAL A 63 -0.11 8.48 9.94
CA VAL A 63 -0.93 9.35 10.79
C VAL A 63 -1.40 8.64 12.06
N TYR A 64 -1.76 7.36 11.97
CA TYR A 64 -2.12 6.54 13.13
C TYR A 64 -0.98 6.42 14.15
N HIS A 65 0.25 6.14 13.69
CA HIS A 65 1.43 6.07 14.55
C HIS A 65 1.76 7.43 15.20
N LEU A 66 1.68 8.51 14.42
CA LEU A 66 1.91 9.88 14.92
C LEU A 66 0.83 10.32 15.91
N SER A 67 -0.36 9.72 15.85
CA SER A 67 -1.51 10.04 16.69
C SER A 67 -1.62 9.17 17.94
N TYR A 68 -0.51 8.60 18.43
CA TYR A 68 -0.49 7.72 19.59
C TYR A 68 -1.44 6.51 19.45
N SER A 69 -1.46 5.89 18.27
CA SER A 69 -2.33 4.74 17.96
C SER A 69 -3.83 5.07 18.00
N HIS A 70 -4.19 6.32 17.74
CA HIS A 70 -5.59 6.71 17.55
C HIS A 70 -5.97 6.73 16.07
N TRP A 71 -7.03 6.02 15.71
CA TRP A 71 -7.50 5.91 14.32
C TRP A 71 -8.67 6.87 14.05
N TYR A 72 -8.44 7.91 13.26
CA TYR A 72 -9.45 8.94 12.95
C TYR A 72 -10.24 8.70 11.66
N PHE A 73 -9.81 7.76 10.81
CA PHE A 73 -10.38 7.58 9.46
C PHE A 73 -11.64 6.69 9.43
N GLY A 74 -12.22 6.36 10.59
CA GLY A 74 -13.43 5.53 10.69
C GLY A 74 -13.20 4.02 10.52
N SER A 75 -14.23 3.22 10.81
CA SER A 75 -14.13 1.75 10.89
C SER A 75 -13.84 1.05 9.55
N ILE A 76 -14.41 1.56 8.46
CA ILE A 76 -14.27 0.98 7.12
C ILE A 76 -12.80 0.99 6.69
N LEU A 77 -12.13 2.14 6.81
CA LEU A 77 -10.73 2.28 6.42
C LEU A 77 -9.80 1.50 7.36
N CYS A 78 -10.17 1.33 8.63
CA CYS A 78 -9.44 0.48 9.56
C CYS A 78 -9.45 -0.99 9.12
N GLN A 79 -10.64 -1.52 8.80
CA GLN A 79 -10.79 -2.89 8.30
C GLN A 79 -10.09 -3.08 6.95
N LEU A 80 -10.24 -2.10 6.05
CA LEU A 80 -9.58 -2.11 4.74
C LEU A 80 -8.05 -2.12 4.88
N SER A 81 -7.50 -1.37 5.84
CA SER A 81 -6.07 -1.35 6.14
C SER A 81 -5.54 -2.70 6.63
N GLY A 82 -6.32 -3.42 7.44
CA GLY A 82 -5.97 -4.78 7.85
C GLY A 82 -6.07 -5.77 6.68
N PHE A 83 -7.14 -5.68 5.90
CA PHE A 83 -7.38 -6.54 4.74
C PHE A 83 -6.30 -6.40 3.67
N LEU A 84 -5.95 -5.17 3.29
CA LEU A 84 -4.93 -4.90 2.29
C LEU A 84 -3.53 -5.31 2.77
N PHE A 85 -3.24 -5.17 4.06
CA PHE A 85 -2.00 -5.68 4.63
C PHE A 85 -1.90 -7.21 4.49
N TYR A 86 -2.99 -7.92 4.78
CA TYR A 86 -3.03 -9.38 4.66
C TYR A 86 -2.92 -9.83 3.20
N LEU A 87 -3.63 -9.15 2.29
CA LEU A 87 -3.54 -9.39 0.84
C LEU A 87 -2.15 -9.13 0.26
N ASN A 88 -1.38 -8.20 0.83
CA ASN A 88 -0.02 -7.95 0.37
C ASN A 88 0.96 -9.02 0.87
N MET A 89 0.65 -9.66 2.01
CA MET A 89 1.48 -10.68 2.63
C MET A 89 1.25 -12.10 2.08
N TYR A 90 0.10 -12.35 1.44
CA TYR A 90 -0.33 -13.66 0.92
C TYR A 90 -0.76 -13.57 -0.55
#